data_AF-A0A3D9MHB1-F1
#
_entry.id   AF-A0A3D9MHB1-F1
#
_cell.length_a   1.000
_cell.length_b   1.000
_cell.length_c   1.000
_cell.angle_alpha   90.00
_cell.angle_beta   90.00
_cell.angle_gamma   90.00
#
_symmetry.space_group_name_H-M   'P 1'
#
loop_
_entity.id
_entity.type
_entity.pdbx_description
1 polymer ?
#
loop_
_entity_poly.entity_id
_entity_poly.type
_entity_poly.pdbx_seq_one_letter_code
_entity_poly.pdbx_strand_id
1 'polypeptide(L)'
;MTNLADVSEMLKAVRHESHLSQEELARRAGVARTTVARMETLAKNDMSVSVLVRLLEAAGYDLKFVAHGHGRTLEDILAEQRNPDANQ
;
A
#
# COMPACT_ATOMS: atom_id res chain seq x y z
N MET A 1 5.84 -9.62 13.89
CA MET A 1 4.44 -9.18 14.09
C MET A 1 4.38 -7.77 13.57
N THR A 2 3.65 -7.51 12.49
CA THR A 2 3.59 -6.17 11.88
C THR A 2 2.82 -5.24 12.80
N ASN A 3 3.37 -4.05 13.08
CA ASN A 3 2.74 -3.01 13.87
C ASN A 3 2.42 -1.77 13.00
N LEU A 4 1.77 -0.76 13.59
CA LEU A 4 1.37 0.45 12.86
C LEU A 4 2.56 1.27 12.32
N ALA A 5 3.70 1.30 13.02
CA ALA A 5 4.90 1.99 12.54
C ALA A 5 5.48 1.29 11.29
N ASP A 6 5.45 -0.04 11.26
CA ASP A 6 5.83 -0.81 10.06
C ASP A 6 4.92 -0.43 8.88
N VAL A 7 3.60 -0.34 9.12
CA VAL A 7 2.63 0.06 8.09
C VAL A 7 2.87 1.49 7.59
N SER A 8 3.25 2.43 8.46
CA SER A 8 3.57 3.80 8.02
C SER A 8 4.81 3.88 7.14
N GLU A 9 5.85 3.10 7.44
CA GLU A 9 7.06 3.02 6.61
C GLU A 9 6.77 2.29 5.29
N MET A 10 5.95 1.23 5.30
CA MET A 10 5.51 0.55 4.07
C MET A 10 4.72 1.49 3.15
N LEU A 11 3.80 2.28 3.71
CA LEU A 11 3.05 3.27 2.93
C LEU A 11 3.97 4.33 2.30
N LYS A 12 4.96 4.80 3.07
CA LYS A 12 5.96 5.74 2.58
C LYS A 12 6.80 5.13 1.46
N ALA A 13 7.21 3.87 1.60
CA ALA A 13 7.93 3.13 0.57
C ALA A 13 7.12 3.01 -0.72
N VAL A 14 5.85 2.57 -0.63
CA VAL A 14 4.91 2.51 -1.77
C VAL A 14 4.83 3.85 -2.50
N ARG A 15 4.71 4.97 -1.76
CA ARG A 15 4.68 6.30 -2.36
C ARG A 15 5.98 6.63 -3.12
N HIS A 16 7.13 6.28 -2.55
CA HIS A 16 8.44 6.51 -3.17
C HIS A 16 8.68 5.64 -4.40
N GLU A 17 8.32 4.35 -4.35
CA GLU A 17 8.37 3.41 -5.47
C GLU A 17 7.46 3.86 -6.62
N SER A 18 6.33 4.47 -6.28
CA SER A 18 5.40 5.07 -7.26
C SER A 18 5.86 6.46 -7.77
N HIS A 19 7.01 6.96 -7.31
CA HIS A 19 7.55 8.29 -7.63
C HIS A 19 6.61 9.46 -7.34
N LEU A 20 5.76 9.35 -6.32
CA LEU A 20 4.78 10.38 -5.96
C LEU A 20 5.29 11.26 -4.81
N SER A 21 4.98 12.55 -4.88
CA SER A 21 5.04 13.41 -3.70
C SER A 21 3.84 13.14 -2.78
N GLN A 22 3.92 13.56 -1.52
CA GLN A 22 2.76 13.46 -0.62
C GLN A 22 1.54 14.23 -1.15
N GLU A 23 1.78 15.37 -1.82
CA GLU A 23 0.72 16.19 -2.42
C GLU A 23 0.02 15.44 -3.56
N GLU A 24 0.80 14.82 -4.45
CA GLU A 24 0.26 14.10 -5.59
C GLU A 24 -0.50 12.85 -5.16
N LEU A 25 0.04 12.09 -4.19
CA LEU A 25 -0.68 10.94 -3.64
C LEU A 25 -1.99 11.36 -2.96
N ALA A 26 -1.96 12.45 -2.18
CA ALA A 26 -3.15 12.97 -1.51
C ALA A 26 -4.23 13.39 -2.52
N ARG A 27 -3.83 14.11 -3.58
CA ARG A 27 -4.70 14.54 -4.67
C ARG A 27 -5.37 13.35 -5.35
N ARG A 28 -4.60 12.31 -5.71
CA ARG A 28 -5.13 11.09 -6.34
C ARG A 28 -6.08 10.33 -5.41
N ALA A 29 -5.75 10.24 -4.13
CA ALA A 29 -6.58 9.56 -3.14
C ALA A 29 -7.79 10.39 -2.68
N GLY A 30 -7.91 11.67 -3.06
CA GLY A 30 -8.98 12.56 -2.62
C GLY A 30 -8.94 12.90 -1.12
N VAL A 31 -7.74 13.07 -0.56
CA VAL A 31 -7.51 13.44 0.85
C VAL A 31 -6.59 14.66 0.95
N ALA A 32 -6.51 15.27 2.13
CA ALA A 32 -5.57 16.37 2.36
C ALA A 32 -4.12 15.85 2.44
N ARG A 33 -3.14 16.64 1.97
CA ARG A 33 -1.70 16.30 2.11
C ARG A 33 -1.29 16.01 3.56
N THR A 34 -1.82 16.78 4.51
CA THR A 34 -1.57 16.56 5.95
C THR A 34 -2.08 15.21 6.44
N THR A 35 -3.12 14.66 5.81
CA THR A 35 -3.56 13.28 6.06
C THR A 35 -2.47 12.29 5.67
N VAL A 36 -1.87 12.42 4.48
CA VAL A 36 -0.76 11.55 4.05
C VAL A 36 0.44 11.68 4.98
N ALA A 37 0.86 12.91 5.30
CA ALA A 37 1.96 13.15 6.23
C ALA A 37 1.70 12.51 7.61
N ARG A 38 0.48 12.59 8.12
CA ARG A 38 0.10 11.94 9.38
C ARG A 38 0.16 10.42 9.29
N MET A 39 -0.30 9.85 8.18
CA MET A 39 -0.28 8.39 7.94
C MET A 39 1.16 7.86 7.86
N GLU A 40 2.08 8.62 7.26
CA GLU A 40 3.50 8.24 7.11
C GLU A 40 4.35 8.48 8.37
N THR A 41 3.88 9.30 9.32
CA THR A 41 4.64 9.65 10.56
C THR A 41 4.03 9.08 11.83
N LEU A 42 2.89 8.40 11.72
CA LEU A 42 2.13 7.86 12.85
C LEU A 42 1.78 8.90 13.95
N ALA A 43 1.63 10.18 13.60
CA ALA A 43 1.60 11.30 14.54
C ALA A 43 0.46 11.31 15.58
N LYS A 44 -0.41 10.29 15.62
CA LYS A 44 -1.47 10.11 16.63
C LYS A 44 -1.53 8.70 17.25
N ASN A 45 -0.55 7.83 17.00
CA ASN A 45 -0.59 6.41 17.37
C ASN A 45 -1.85 5.68 16.88
N ASP A 46 -2.51 6.20 15.85
CA ASP A 46 -3.70 5.64 15.23
C ASP A 46 -3.69 5.93 13.72
N MET A 47 -4.23 5.00 12.94
CA MET A 47 -4.24 5.01 11.50
C MET A 47 -5.62 4.58 10.98
N SER A 48 -6.22 5.41 10.13
CA SER A 48 -7.48 5.04 9.49
C SER A 48 -7.21 4.03 8.36
N VAL A 49 -7.72 2.81 8.53
CA VAL A 49 -7.65 1.75 7.50
C VAL A 49 -8.33 2.20 6.19
N SER A 50 -9.45 2.93 6.27
CA SER A 50 -10.15 3.44 5.07
C SER A 50 -9.28 4.39 4.24
N VAL A 51 -8.49 5.24 4.90
CA VAL A 51 -7.55 6.14 4.25
C VAL A 51 -6.35 5.36 3.70
N LEU A 52 -5.86 4.38 4.44
CA LEU A 52 -4.77 3.50 3.98
C LEU A 52 -5.14 2.82 2.67
N VAL A 53 -6.31 2.19 2.58
CA VAL A 53 -6.79 1.51 1.37
C VAL A 53 -6.85 2.48 0.18
N ARG A 54 -7.44 3.67 0.37
CA ARG A 54 -7.52 4.69 -0.68
C ARG A 54 -6.15 5.18 -1.16
N LEU A 55 -5.18 5.30 -0.26
CA LEU A 55 -3.82 5.71 -0.61
C LEU A 55 -3.09 4.63 -1.39
N LEU A 56 -3.27 3.35 -1.03
CA LEU A 56 -2.71 2.22 -1.78
C LEU A 56 -3.29 2.17 -3.20
N GLU A 57 -4.63 2.25 -3.32
CA GLU A 57 -5.32 2.26 -4.62
C GLU A 57 -4.84 3.43 -5.50
N ALA A 58 -4.74 4.63 -4.93
CA ALA A 58 -4.23 5.82 -5.63
C ALA A 58 -2.76 5.72 -6.07
N ALA A 59 -1.97 4.86 -5.41
CA ALA A 59 -0.61 4.51 -5.79
C ALA A 59 -0.54 3.33 -6.77
N GLY A 60 -1.66 2.67 -7.08
CA GLY A 60 -1.72 1.50 -7.96
C GLY A 60 -1.46 0.17 -7.26
N TYR A 61 -1.69 0.08 -5.95
CA TYR A 61 -1.49 -1.12 -5.14
C TYR A 61 -2.81 -1.62 -4.55
N ASP A 62 -3.00 -2.94 -4.54
CA ASP A 62 -4.09 -3.60 -3.83
C ASP A 62 -3.65 -4.06 -2.43
N LEU A 63 -4.59 -4.04 -1.48
CA LEU A 63 -4.37 -4.64 -0.16
C LEU A 63 -4.83 -6.10 -0.15
N LYS A 64 -3.90 -7.02 0.14
CA LYS A 64 -4.17 -8.46 0.25
C LYS A 64 -3.75 -8.98 1.62
N PHE A 65 -4.59 -9.84 2.21
CA PHE A 65 -4.23 -10.59 3.40
C PHE A 65 -3.45 -11.84 3.02
N VAL A 66 -2.35 -12.10 3.72
CA VAL A 66 -1.50 -13.28 3.53
C VAL A 66 -1.26 -13.99 4.86
N ALA A 67 -1.10 -15.31 4.84
CA ALA A 67 -0.80 -16.07 6.04
C ALA A 67 0.58 -15.69 6.59
N HIS A 68 0.70 -15.61 7.92
CA HIS A 68 1.98 -15.38 8.57
C HIS A 68 2.98 -16.49 8.21
N GLY A 69 4.20 -16.12 7.82
CA GLY A 69 5.24 -17.08 7.40
C GLY A 69 5.23 -17.44 5.92
N HIS A 70 4.30 -16.90 5.11
CA HIS A 70 4.45 -16.89 3.66
C HIS A 70 5.46 -15.81 3.24
N GLY A 71 6.75 -16.15 3.28
CA GLY A 71 7.72 -15.47 2.40
C GLY A 71 7.39 -15.87 0.96
N ARG A 72 7.46 -14.93 0.00
CA ARG A 72 7.16 -15.18 -1.42
C ARG A 72 7.66 -16.56 -1.84
N THR A 73 6.75 -17.48 -2.13
CA THR A 73 7.14 -18.79 -2.62
C THR A 73 7.22 -18.75 -4.14
N LEU A 74 7.98 -19.68 -4.71
CA LEU A 74 8.00 -19.89 -6.16
C LEU A 74 6.58 -20.17 -6.71
N GLU A 75 5.67 -20.66 -5.88
CA GLU A 75 4.28 -20.95 -6.25
C GLU A 75 3.46 -19.67 -6.50
N ASP A 76 3.71 -18.60 -5.75
CA ASP A 76 3.08 -17.28 -6.00
C ASP A 76 3.49 -16.73 -7.37
N ILE A 77 4.78 -16.88 -7.72
CA ILE A 77 5.34 -16.45 -9.01
C ILE A 77 4.78 -17.27 -10.17
N LEU A 78 4.61 -18.58 -9.98
CA LEU A 78 4.09 -19.49 -11.01
C LEU A 78 2.58 -19.37 -11.21
N ALA A 79 1.83 -18.99 -10.17
CA ALA A 79 0.38 -18.75 -10.28
C ALA A 79 0.07 -17.52 -11.16
N GLU A 80 0.89 -16.48 -11.10
CA GLU A 80 0.76 -15.27 -11.92
C GLU A 80 1.05 -15.51 -13.41
N GLN A 81 1.96 -16.42 -13.76
CA GLN A 81 2.28 -16.75 -15.16
C GLN A 81 1.29 -17.72 -15.82
N ARG A 82 0.44 -18.39 -15.03
CA ARG A 82 -0.48 -19.43 -15.52
C ARG A 82 -1.80 -18.89 -16.06
N ASN A 83 -2.02 -17.58 -16.04
CA ASN A 83 -3.19 -16.94 -16.64
C ASN A 83 -2.81 -15.81 -17.62
N PRO A 84 -2.17 -16.11 -18.77
CA PRO A 84 -1.96 -15.12 -19.83
C PRO A 84 -3.24 -14.83 -20.64
N ASP A 85 -4.27 -15.68 -20.58
CA ASP A 85 -5.41 -15.68 -21.51
C ASP A 85 -6.78 -15.50 -20.81
N ALA A 86 -6.91 -14.50 -19.95
CA ALA A 86 -8.22 -13.90 -19.64
C ALA A 86 -8.58 -12.76 -20.62
N ASN A 87 -7.81 -12.60 -21.71
CA ASN A 87 -8.11 -11.61 -22.75
C ASN A 87 -7.71 -12.09 -24.16
N GLN A 88 -8.31 -13.20 -24.63
CA GLN A 88 -8.78 -13.39 -26.01
C GLN A 88 -9.60 -14.68 -26.16
#